data_AF-A0A256YKY3-F1
#
_entry.id   AF-A0A256YKY3-F1
#
_cell.length_a   1.000
_cell.length_b   1.000
_cell.length_c   1.000
_cell.angle_alpha   90.00
_cell.angle_beta   90.00
_cell.angle_gamma   90.00
#
_symmetry.space_group_name_H-M   'P 1'
#
loop_
_entity.id
_entity.type
_entity.pdbx_description
1 polymer ?
#
loop_
_entity_poly.entity_id
_entity_poly.type
_entity_poly.pdbx_seq_one_letter_code
_entity_poly.pdbx_strand_id
1 'polypeptide(L)'
;MIRKLVFQDIQYINIFEKVTKVRPSDCFTYGLYLVFVVPQELLSKAIGQGGINAKQISNVLNKKVKIISYNGNKEEFVESIISPIKFRTKKHSRKVF
;
A
#
# COMPACT_ATOMS: atom_id res chain seq x y z
N MET A 1 22.77 15.82 7.64
CA MET A 1 22.48 14.40 7.94
C MET A 1 21.18 14.02 7.22
N ILE A 2 21.28 13.50 6.00
CA ILE A 2 20.12 13.09 5.19
C ILE A 2 19.68 11.71 5.69
N ARG A 3 18.40 11.58 6.10
CA ARG A 3 17.87 10.43 6.86
C ARG A 3 17.95 9.13 6.05
N LYS A 4 18.42 8.06 6.70
CA LYS A 4 18.55 6.68 6.18
C LYS A 4 17.25 6.10 5.58
N LEU A 5 16.09 6.61 5.98
CA LEU A 5 14.76 6.19 5.54
C LEU A 5 14.53 6.47 4.04
N VAL A 6 14.89 7.67 3.56
CA VAL A 6 14.62 8.09 2.17
C VAL A 6 15.29 7.16 1.15
N PHE A 7 16.48 6.65 1.45
CA PHE A 7 17.21 5.79 0.51
C PHE A 7 16.61 4.38 0.39
N GLN A 8 16.13 3.81 1.50
CA GLN A 8 15.47 2.50 1.49
C GLN A 8 14.12 2.56 0.77
N ASP A 9 13.36 3.62 0.99
CA ASP A 9 12.08 3.84 0.30
C ASP A 9 12.28 3.96 -1.21
N ILE A 10 13.30 4.72 -1.65
CA ILE A 10 13.68 4.80 -3.07
C ILE A 10 14.03 3.40 -3.63
N GLN A 11 14.79 2.59 -2.89
CA GLN A 11 15.14 1.23 -3.32
C GLN A 11 13.88 0.36 -3.47
N TYR A 12 12.94 0.43 -2.52
CA TYR A 12 11.69 -0.31 -2.58
C TYR A 12 10.82 0.12 -3.75
N ILE A 13 10.70 1.43 -3.97
CA ILE A 13 9.99 2.02 -5.11
C ILE A 13 10.59 1.51 -6.43
N ASN A 14 11.92 1.53 -6.58
CA ASN A 14 12.61 1.08 -7.79
C ASN A 14 12.40 -0.42 -8.05
N ILE A 15 12.48 -1.25 -7.00
CA ILE A 15 12.24 -2.69 -7.12
C ILE A 15 10.78 -2.96 -7.53
N PHE A 16 9.84 -2.27 -6.89
CA PHE A 16 8.42 -2.38 -7.22
C PHE A 16 8.16 -2.00 -8.67
N GLU A 17 8.68 -0.86 -9.14
CA GLU A 17 8.49 -0.39 -10.51
C GLU A 17 9.12 -1.35 -11.53
N LYS A 18 10.31 -1.89 -11.24
CA LYS A 18 10.98 -2.85 -12.11
C LYS A 18 10.15 -4.12 -12.33
N VAL A 19 9.50 -4.63 -11.28
CA VAL A 19 8.67 -5.85 -11.31
C VAL A 19 7.30 -5.57 -11.93
N THR A 20 6.59 -4.54 -11.45
CA THR A 20 5.18 -4.31 -11.78
C THR A 20 4.95 -3.47 -13.03
N LYS A 21 5.97 -2.72 -13.48
CA LYS A 21 5.84 -1.66 -14.49
C LYS A 21 4.81 -0.59 -14.10
N VAL A 22 4.66 -0.37 -12.79
CA VAL A 22 3.83 0.66 -12.16
C VAL A 22 4.71 1.39 -11.16
N ARG A 23 4.75 2.72 -11.24
CA ARG A 23 5.45 3.53 -10.26
C ARG A 23 4.51 3.80 -9.07
N PRO A 24 4.85 3.35 -7.85
CA PRO A 24 4.05 3.65 -6.67
C PRO A 24 4.20 5.13 -6.30
N SER A 25 3.13 5.71 -5.77
CA SER A 25 3.10 7.08 -5.27
C SER A 25 3.84 7.21 -3.94
N ASP A 26 3.81 6.15 -3.13
CA ASP A 26 4.47 6.10 -1.83
C ASP A 26 4.69 4.65 -1.36
N CYS A 27 5.56 4.45 -0.38
CA CYS A 27 5.69 3.20 0.35
C CYS A 27 6.01 3.42 1.83
N PHE A 28 5.47 2.58 2.70
CA PHE A 28 5.71 2.67 4.14
C PHE A 28 5.54 1.32 4.83
N THR A 29 6.07 1.20 6.04
CA THR A 29 5.90 0.00 6.87
C THR A 29 4.72 0.14 7.82
N TYR A 30 3.82 -0.84 7.86
CA TYR A 30 2.74 -0.97 8.83
C TYR A 30 2.75 -2.36 9.47
N GLY A 31 3.17 -2.43 10.73
CA GLY A 31 3.42 -3.70 11.42
C GLY A 31 4.48 -4.52 10.66
N LEU A 32 4.08 -5.71 10.18
CA LEU A 32 4.96 -6.60 9.40
C LEU A 32 4.89 -6.37 7.89
N TYR A 33 3.99 -5.49 7.42
CA TYR A 33 3.77 -5.25 6.01
C TYR A 33 4.57 -4.06 5.51
N LEU A 34 5.23 -4.23 4.37
CA LEU A 34 5.66 -3.14 3.49
C LEU A 34 4.50 -2.82 2.54
N VAL A 35 3.91 -1.65 2.72
CA VAL A 35 2.75 -1.18 1.98
C VAL A 35 3.21 -0.29 0.83
N PHE A 36 2.70 -0.56 -0.38
CA PHE A 36 2.88 0.29 -1.54
C PHE A 36 1.54 0.92 -1.92
N VAL A 37 1.56 2.23 -2.15
CA VAL A 37 0.39 2.99 -2.61
C VAL A 37 0.51 3.23 -4.11
N VAL A 38 -0.48 2.82 -4.88
CA VAL A 38 -0.54 3.01 -6.33
C VAL A 38 -1.82 3.78 -6.74
N PRO A 39 -1.84 4.40 -7.93
CA PRO A 39 -3.08 4.91 -8.50
C PRO A 39 -4.14 3.80 -8.63
N GLN A 40 -5.42 4.13 -8.41
CA GLN A 40 -6.51 3.14 -8.39
C GLN A 40 -6.63 2.40 -9.72
N GLU A 41 -6.50 3.13 -10.82
CA GLU A 41 -6.54 2.61 -12.19
C GLU A 41 -5.39 1.63 -12.50
N LEU A 42 -4.30 1.67 -11.72
CA LEU A 42 -3.15 0.78 -11.88
C LEU A 42 -3.10 -0.36 -10.85
N LEU A 43 -4.03 -0.43 -9.90
CA LEU A 43 -4.01 -1.42 -8.82
C LEU A 43 -3.97 -2.86 -9.34
N SER A 44 -4.86 -3.18 -10.29
CA SER A 44 -4.92 -4.53 -10.88
C SER A 44 -3.60 -4.91 -11.58
N LYS A 45 -3.03 -3.98 -12.34
CA LYS A 45 -1.73 -4.16 -13.00
C LYS A 45 -0.59 -4.35 -11.99
N ALA A 46 -0.60 -3.57 -10.91
CA ALA A 46 0.40 -3.64 -9.86
C ALA A 46 0.36 -4.98 -9.11
N ILE A 47 -0.83 -5.52 -8.82
CA ILE A 47 -1.02 -6.83 -8.19
C ILE A 47 -0.61 -7.96 -9.13
N GLY A 48 -0.93 -7.84 -10.42
CA GLY A 48 -0.72 -8.87 -11.43
C GLY A 48 -1.70 -10.04 -11.30
N GLN A 49 -1.80 -10.86 -12.35
CA GLN A 49 -2.73 -11.99 -12.38
C GLN A 49 -2.44 -12.96 -11.21
N GLY A 50 -3.47 -13.26 -10.42
CA GLY A 50 -3.33 -14.13 -9.24
C GLY A 50 -2.35 -13.61 -8.17
N GLY A 51 -2.04 -12.30 -8.17
CA GLY A 51 -1.10 -11.69 -7.23
C GLY A 51 0.37 -12.03 -7.52
N ILE A 52 0.72 -12.40 -8.75
CA ILE A 52 2.07 -12.83 -9.11
C ILE A 52 3.13 -11.75 -8.81
N ASN A 53 2.83 -10.48 -9.08
CA ASN A 53 3.76 -9.39 -8.84
C ASN A 53 3.97 -9.16 -7.33
N ALA A 54 2.89 -9.17 -6.55
CA ALA A 54 2.97 -9.03 -5.10
C ALA A 54 3.81 -10.15 -4.46
N LYS A 55 3.67 -11.40 -4.94
CA LYS A 55 4.51 -12.54 -4.51
C LYS A 55 5.97 -12.35 -4.89
N GLN A 56 6.25 -11.93 -6.13
CA GLN A 56 7.61 -11.69 -6.59
C GLN A 56 8.31 -10.60 -5.75
N ILE A 57 7.64 -9.47 -5.51
CA ILE A 57 8.20 -8.38 -4.68
C ILE A 57 8.44 -8.88 -3.25
N SER A 58 7.48 -9.64 -2.68
CA SER A 58 7.62 -10.22 -1.34
C SER A 58 8.86 -11.11 -1.22
N ASN A 59 9.12 -11.95 -2.24
CA ASN A 59 10.30 -12.81 -2.29
C ASN A 59 11.59 -12.01 -2.45
N VAL A 60 11.63 -11.03 -3.35
CA VAL A 60 12.82 -10.20 -3.61
C VAL A 60 13.21 -9.36 -2.39
N LEU A 61 12.21 -8.79 -1.69
CA LEU A 61 12.45 -7.95 -0.53
C LEU A 61 12.53 -8.73 0.79
N ASN A 62 12.20 -10.02 0.77
CA ASN A 62 12.03 -10.87 1.94
C ASN A 62 11.13 -10.21 3.01
N LYS A 63 10.00 -9.64 2.58
CA LYS A 63 9.04 -8.89 3.41
C LYS A 63 7.62 -9.23 3.02
N LYS A 64 6.68 -9.14 3.96
CA LYS A 64 5.24 -9.20 3.61
C LYS A 64 4.87 -7.92 2.87
N VAL A 65 4.31 -8.05 1.68
CA VAL A 65 3.97 -6.90 0.82
C VAL A 65 2.48 -6.74 0.77
N LYS A 66 2.02 -5.49 0.85
CA LYS A 66 0.63 -5.10 0.61
C LYS A 66 0.59 -4.01 -0.44
N ILE A 67 -0.28 -4.16 -1.43
CA ILE A 67 -0.47 -3.17 -2.49
C ILE A 67 -1.87 -2.60 -2.30
N ILE A 68 -1.96 -1.30 -2.11
CA ILE A 68 -3.21 -0.58 -1.92
C ILE A 68 -3.30 0.57 -2.92
N SER A 69 -4.50 1.05 -3.16
CA SER A 69 -4.72 2.25 -3.95
C SER A 69 -5.35 3.37 -3.13
N TYR A 70 -5.09 4.60 -3.55
CA TYR A 70 -5.79 5.77 -3.04
C TYR A 70 -6.60 6.42 -4.16
N ASN A 71 -7.86 6.73 -3.87
CA ASN A 71 -8.82 7.33 -4.82
C ASN A 71 -9.39 8.67 -4.32
N GLY A 72 -8.79 9.26 -3.30
CA GLY A 72 -9.30 10.48 -2.66
C GLY A 72 -10.16 10.22 -1.41
N ASN A 73 -10.74 9.03 -1.26
CA ASN A 73 -11.54 8.67 -0.09
C ASN A 73 -10.64 8.19 1.07
N LYS A 74 -10.66 8.91 2.19
CA LYS A 74 -9.80 8.63 3.36
C LYS A 74 -10.24 7.37 4.09
N GLU A 75 -11.55 7.14 4.20
CA GLU A 75 -12.12 5.99 4.88
C GLU A 75 -11.74 4.68 4.16
N GLU A 76 -11.89 4.65 2.83
CA GLU A 76 -11.52 3.49 2.00
C GLU A 76 -10.01 3.21 2.04
N PHE A 77 -9.20 4.27 2.11
CA PHE A 77 -7.75 4.14 2.24
C PHE A 77 -7.34 3.49 3.57
N VAL A 78 -7.90 3.99 4.67
CA VAL A 78 -7.64 3.43 6.01
C VAL A 78 -8.10 1.98 6.07
N GLU A 79 -9.30 1.67 5.57
CA GLU A 79 -9.81 0.29 5.51
C GLU A 79 -8.90 -0.62 4.69
N SER A 80 -8.41 -0.13 3.55
CA SER A 80 -7.44 -0.84 2.71
C SER A 80 -6.14 -1.14 3.46
N ILE A 81 -5.63 -0.23 4.29
CA ILE A 81 -4.43 -0.45 5.11
C ILE A 81 -4.65 -1.52 6.16
N ILE A 82 -5.77 -1.47 6.90
CA ILE A 82 -5.99 -2.35 8.07
C ILE A 82 -6.63 -3.70 7.73
N SER A 83 -7.16 -3.89 6.52
CA SER A 83 -7.74 -5.16 6.05
C SER A 83 -6.79 -6.35 6.31
N PRO A 84 -7.28 -7.48 6.88
CA PRO A 84 -8.69 -7.89 6.99
C PRO A 84 -9.44 -7.38 8.23
N ILE A 85 -8.82 -6.55 9.07
CA ILE A 85 -9.48 -6.00 10.27
C ILE A 85 -10.55 -4.99 9.80
N LYS A 86 -11.83 -5.25 10.10
CA LYS A 86 -12.92 -4.35 9.72
C LYS A 86 -12.86 -3.05 10.53
N PHE A 87 -12.81 -1.92 9.84
CA PHE A 87 -12.90 -0.61 10.49
C PHE A 87 -14.32 -0.43 11.06
N ARG A 88 -14.48 -0.45 12.39
CA ARG A 88 -15.76 -0.12 13.02
C ARG A 88 -15.91 1.40 13.10
N THR A 89 -16.58 1.99 12.12
CA THR A 89 -17.06 3.38 12.23
C THR A 89 -18.20 3.44 13.26
N LYS A 90 -17.93 3.96 14.46
CA LYS A 90 -19.01 4.51 15.27
C LYS A 90 -19.42 5.83 14.62
N LYS A 91 -20.51 5.83 13.84
CA LYS A 91 -21.20 7.07 13.46
C LYS A 91 -21.60 7.78 14.76
N HIS A 92 -20.86 8.80 15.14
CA HIS A 92 -21.30 9.73 16.17
C HIS A 92 -22.38 10.61 15.52
N SER A 93 -23.62 10.11 15.45
CA SER A 93 -24.76 10.98 15.19
C SER A 93 -24.80 11.98 16.34
N ARG A 94 -24.37 13.21 16.09
CA ARG A 94 -24.77 14.34 16.90
C ARG A 94 -26.31 14.36 16.83
N LYS A 95 -26.97 13.89 17.88
CA LYS A 95 -28.35 14.27 18.15
C LYS A 95 -28.30 15.78 18.38
N VAL A 96 -28.66 16.54 17.36
CA VAL A 96 -29.05 17.93 17.54
C VAL A 96 -30.42 17.85 18.20
N PHE A 97 -30.49 18.38 19.43
CA PHE A 97 -31.71 18.56 20.20
C PHE A 97 -32.60 19.62 19.55
#